data_AF-A0A832UHL1-F1
#
_entry.id   AF-A0A832UHL1-F1
#
_cell.length_a   1.000
_cell.length_b   1.000
_cell.length_c   1.000
_cell.angle_alpha   90.00
_cell.angle_beta   90.00
_cell.angle_gamma   90.00
#
_symmetry.space_group_name_H-M   'P 1'
#
loop_
_entity.id
_entity.type
_entity.pdbx_description
1 polymer ?
#
loop_
_entity_poly.entity_id
_entity_poly.type
_entity_poly.pdbx_seq_one_letter_code
_entity_poly.pdbx_strand_id
1 'polypeptide(L)'
;MLKSGTPILIHGFALVAVLVTVQLLLDAFQEMFLLYKPPIGFALFLLTMFGIQPIILGAFNIVLIHRLYSSEGWQLGFWLNGFFLLLIFLTINLVILTIGNVSFSIVVGVVEIFLLSYPFGYLGKFSNRGSPKA
;
A
#
# COMPACT_ATOMS: atom_id res chain seq x y z
N MET A 1 -15.76 25.14 -9.79
CA MET A 1 -15.81 23.72 -10.20
C MET A 1 -15.31 22.87 -9.04
N LEU A 2 -16.20 22.32 -8.22
CA LEU A 2 -15.86 21.26 -7.28
C LEU A 2 -15.52 20.02 -8.10
N LYS A 3 -14.24 19.88 -8.47
CA LYS A 3 -13.71 18.67 -9.09
C LYS A 3 -13.91 17.57 -8.05
N SER A 4 -14.90 16.71 -8.32
CA SER A 4 -15.31 15.57 -7.52
C SER A 4 -14.11 14.95 -6.79
N GLY A 5 -14.19 14.83 -5.45
CA GLY A 5 -13.21 14.12 -4.62
C GLY A 5 -13.30 12.59 -4.74
N THR A 6 -14.27 12.10 -5.52
CA THR A 6 -14.55 10.68 -5.78
C THR A 6 -13.37 9.90 -6.38
N PRO A 7 -12.60 10.39 -7.37
CA PRO A 7 -11.47 9.63 -7.91
C PRO A 7 -10.33 9.49 -6.88
N ILE A 8 -10.16 10.45 -5.97
CA ILE A 8 -9.16 10.37 -4.89
C ILE A 8 -9.58 9.31 -3.87
N LEU A 9 -10.86 9.31 -3.47
CA LEU A 9 -11.41 8.29 -2.57
C LEU A 9 -11.29 6.89 -3.17
N ILE A 10 -11.68 6.70 -4.45
CA ILE A 10 -11.57 5.41 -5.13
C ILE A 10 -10.10 4.96 -5.22
N HIS A 11 -9.20 5.87 -5.54
CA HIS A 11 -7.77 5.59 -5.65
C HIS A 11 -7.21 5.07 -4.32
N GLY A 12 -7.44 5.80 -3.24
CA GLY A 12 -6.91 5.37 -1.95
C GLY A 12 -7.64 4.17 -1.36
N PHE A 13 -8.95 4.02 -1.60
CA PHE A 13 -9.67 2.79 -1.23
C PHE A 13 -9.04 1.56 -1.88
N ALA A 14 -8.76 1.63 -3.18
CA ALA A 14 -8.11 0.53 -3.89
C ALA A 14 -6.69 0.26 -3.35
N LEU A 15 -5.90 1.30 -3.08
CA LEU A 15 -4.56 1.13 -2.52
C LEU A 15 -4.57 0.49 -1.13
N VAL A 16 -5.40 1.00 -0.21
CA VAL A 16 -5.45 0.50 1.16
C VAL A 16 -6.06 -0.89 1.21
N ALA A 17 -7.06 -1.19 0.37
CA ALA A 17 -7.62 -2.54 0.27
C ALA A 17 -6.57 -3.57 -0.14
N VAL A 18 -5.72 -3.24 -1.12
CA VAL A 18 -4.60 -4.12 -1.51
C VAL A 18 -3.59 -4.27 -0.36
N LEU A 19 -3.21 -3.17 0.28
CA LEU A 19 -2.27 -3.19 1.41
C LEU A 19 -2.77 -4.07 2.57
N VAL A 20 -4.03 -3.88 2.99
CA VAL A 20 -4.68 -4.69 4.03
C VAL A 20 -4.77 -6.15 3.62
N THR A 21 -5.17 -6.44 2.39
CA THR A 21 -5.29 -7.83 1.91
C THR A 21 -3.94 -8.54 1.91
N VAL A 22 -2.89 -7.87 1.44
CA VAL A 22 -1.53 -8.43 1.44
C VAL A 22 -1.00 -8.58 2.87
N GLN A 23 -1.28 -7.64 3.77
CA GLN A 23 -0.88 -7.76 5.17
C GLN A 23 -1.55 -8.96 5.84
N LEU A 24 -2.86 -9.15 5.66
CA LEU A 24 -3.59 -10.31 6.17
C LEU A 24 -3.01 -11.63 5.62
N LEU A 25 -2.63 -11.64 4.34
CA LEU A 25 -2.00 -12.79 3.71
C LEU A 25 -0.62 -13.08 4.34
N LEU A 26 0.22 -12.06 4.49
CA LEU A 26 1.55 -12.19 5.09
C LEU A 26 1.47 -12.71 6.52
N ASP A 27 0.55 -12.19 7.33
CA ASP A 27 0.33 -12.64 8.69
C ASP A 27 -0.09 -14.12 8.73
N ALA A 28 -0.98 -14.54 7.81
CA ALA A 28 -1.42 -15.94 7.72
C ALA A 28 -0.31 -16.92 7.30
N PHE A 29 0.67 -16.47 6.50
CA PHE A 29 1.78 -17.29 6.03
C PHE A 29 3.07 -17.13 6.85
N GLN A 30 3.11 -16.20 7.80
CA GLN A 30 4.31 -15.88 8.58
C GLN A 30 4.92 -17.12 9.25
N GLU A 31 4.10 -17.94 9.90
CA GLU A 31 4.57 -19.17 10.56
C GLU A 31 5.18 -20.16 9.55
N MET A 32 4.58 -20.30 8.37
CA MET A 32 5.10 -21.19 7.33
C MET A 32 6.47 -20.74 6.82
N PHE A 33 6.70 -19.43 6.68
CA PHE A 33 8.02 -18.89 6.34
C PHE A 33 9.03 -19.20 7.45
N LEU A 34 8.69 -18.93 8.72
CA LEU A 34 9.62 -19.09 9.83
C LEU A 34 9.98 -20.56 10.12
N LEU A 35 9.08 -21.49 9.82
CA LEU A 35 9.32 -22.93 9.91
C LEU A 35 10.25 -23.45 8.80
N TYR A 36 10.36 -22.75 7.66
CA TYR A 36 11.28 -23.11 6.60
C TYR A 36 12.70 -22.63 6.90
N LYS A 37 13.54 -23.48 7.53
CA LYS A 37 14.97 -23.23 7.82
C LYS A 37 15.22 -21.79 8.35
N PRO A 38 15.29 -21.56 9.68
CA PRO A 38 15.04 -20.25 10.28
C PRO A 38 15.70 -19.03 9.62
N PRO A 39 16.98 -19.06 9.20
CA PRO A 39 17.60 -17.92 8.52
C PRO A 39 17.08 -17.67 7.10
N ILE A 40 16.78 -18.74 6.36
CA ILE A 40 16.33 -18.69 4.97
C ILE A 40 14.86 -18.28 4.91
N GLY A 41 14.03 -18.87 5.76
CA GLY A 41 12.62 -18.53 5.90
C GLY A 41 12.39 -17.07 6.23
N PHE A 42 13.15 -16.54 7.19
CA PHE A 42 13.12 -15.12 7.53
C PHE A 42 13.58 -14.23 6.37
N ALA A 43 14.65 -14.59 5.66
CA ALA A 43 15.11 -13.83 4.49
C ALA A 43 14.07 -13.81 3.36
N LEU A 44 13.38 -14.94 3.12
CA LEU A 44 12.29 -15.02 2.15
C LEU A 44 11.09 -14.15 2.57
N PHE A 45 10.71 -14.17 3.84
CA PHE A 45 9.65 -13.32 4.38
C PHE A 45 9.97 -11.83 4.16
N LEU A 46 11.19 -11.40 4.49
CA LEU A 46 11.64 -10.03 4.24
C LEU A 46 11.69 -9.68 2.76
N LEU A 47 12.12 -10.59 1.89
CA LEU A 47 12.12 -10.37 0.44
C LEU A 47 10.69 -10.20 -0.10
N THR A 48 9.75 -11.00 0.38
CA THR A 48 8.34 -10.86 -0.02
C THR A 48 7.78 -9.53 0.46
N MET A 49 8.00 -9.17 1.72
CA MET A 49 7.46 -7.95 2.35
C MET A 49 8.10 -6.66 1.81
N PHE A 50 9.42 -6.60 1.65
CA PHE A 50 10.14 -5.37 1.31
C PHE A 50 10.71 -5.35 -0.12
N GLY A 51 10.70 -6.48 -0.82
CA GLY A 51 11.08 -6.54 -2.24
C GLY A 51 9.86 -6.64 -3.14
N ILE A 52 9.14 -7.75 -3.04
CA ILE A 52 8.06 -8.10 -3.97
C ILE A 52 6.82 -7.20 -3.79
N GLN A 53 6.36 -7.02 -2.56
CA GLN A 53 5.15 -6.24 -2.26
C GLN A 53 5.24 -4.78 -2.73
N PRO A 54 6.33 -4.03 -2.49
CA PRO A 54 6.52 -2.68 -3.04
C PRO A 54 6.44 -2.62 -4.57
N ILE A 55 7.01 -3.61 -5.26
CA ILE A 55 6.97 -3.67 -6.73
C ILE A 55 5.53 -3.80 -7.23
N ILE A 56 4.78 -4.73 -6.63
CA ILE A 56 3.36 -4.96 -6.95
C ILE A 56 2.55 -3.70 -6.67
N LEU A 57 2.73 -3.09 -5.50
CA LEU A 57 1.99 -1.89 -5.10
C LEU A 57 2.31 -0.69 -5.99
N GLY A 58 3.58 -0.52 -6.37
CA GLY A 58 4.03 0.53 -7.28
C GLY A 58 3.41 0.37 -8.67
N ALA A 59 3.44 -0.84 -9.23
CA ALA A 59 2.80 -1.14 -10.51
C ALA A 59 1.29 -0.92 -10.47
N PHE A 60 0.62 -1.39 -9.40
CA PHE A 60 -0.81 -1.19 -9.19
C PHE A 60 -1.17 0.30 -9.10
N ASN A 61 -0.38 1.09 -8.36
CA ASN A 61 -0.59 2.53 -8.24
C ASN A 61 -0.50 3.26 -9.60
N ILE A 62 0.44 2.87 -10.46
CA ILE A 62 0.54 3.42 -11.83
C ILE A 62 -0.72 3.11 -12.63
N VAL A 63 -1.19 1.87 -12.59
CA VAL A 63 -2.42 1.47 -13.31
C VAL A 63 -3.61 2.30 -12.83
N LEU A 64 -3.77 2.49 -11.52
CA LEU A 64 -4.84 3.33 -10.97
C LEU A 64 -4.74 4.77 -11.44
N ILE A 65 -3.54 5.35 -11.48
CA ILE A 65 -3.38 6.74 -11.90
C ILE A 65 -3.67 6.93 -13.37
N HIS A 66 -3.19 6.02 -14.21
CA HIS A 66 -3.45 6.06 -15.63
C HIS A 66 -4.96 5.97 -15.92
N ARG A 67 -5.67 5.10 -15.19
CA ARG A 67 -7.13 4.93 -15.33
C ARG A 67 -7.94 6.08 -14.76
N LEU A 68 -7.59 6.60 -13.58
CA LEU A 68 -8.40 7.59 -12.85
C LEU A 68 -8.07 9.05 -13.21
N TYR A 69 -6.85 9.33 -13.68
CA TYR A 69 -6.38 10.69 -13.96
C TYR A 69 -5.82 10.89 -15.36
N SER A 70 -5.84 9.87 -16.23
CA SER A 70 -5.37 9.94 -17.62
C SER A 70 -3.97 10.57 -17.75
N SER A 71 -3.10 10.32 -16.79
CA SER A 71 -1.74 10.86 -16.79
C SER A 71 -0.83 10.01 -17.68
N GLU A 72 -0.02 10.67 -18.50
CA GLU A 72 0.96 10.05 -19.40
C GLU A 72 2.35 10.13 -18.74
N GLY A 73 2.97 8.97 -18.51
CA GLY A 73 4.31 8.88 -17.95
C GLY A 73 4.52 7.56 -17.22
N TRP A 74 5.36 6.69 -17.79
CA TRP A 74 5.95 5.59 -17.03
C TRP A 74 7.05 6.17 -16.16
N GLN A 75 6.76 6.36 -14.87
CA GLN A 75 7.73 6.96 -13.98
C GLN A 75 8.78 5.96 -13.54
N LEU A 76 10.04 6.33 -13.75
CA LEU A 76 11.24 5.63 -13.28
C LEU A 76 11.24 5.33 -11.76
N GLY A 77 10.37 5.97 -10.98
CA GLY A 77 10.26 5.82 -9.53
C GLY A 77 9.17 4.88 -9.03
N PHE A 78 8.60 4.01 -9.88
CA PHE A 78 7.44 3.17 -9.51
C PHE A 78 7.70 2.27 -8.29
N TRP A 79 8.89 1.65 -8.20
CA TRP A 79 9.25 0.86 -7.02
C TRP A 79 9.30 1.79 -5.81
N LEU A 80 10.00 2.92 -5.91
CA LEU A 80 10.22 3.83 -4.78
C LEU A 80 8.88 4.33 -4.22
N ASN A 81 7.92 4.54 -5.11
CA ASN A 81 6.56 4.88 -4.76
C ASN A 81 5.85 3.76 -4.00
N GLY A 82 5.85 2.53 -4.53
CA GLY A 82 5.27 1.39 -3.81
C GLY A 82 5.94 1.14 -2.45
N PHE A 83 7.25 1.34 -2.35
CA PHE A 83 7.99 1.24 -1.10
C PHE A 83 7.57 2.33 -0.11
N PHE A 84 7.42 3.57 -0.56
CA PHE A 84 6.96 4.70 0.26
C PHE A 84 5.53 4.50 0.77
N LEU A 85 4.61 4.05 -0.09
CA LEU A 85 3.23 3.76 0.29
C LEU A 85 3.16 2.62 1.31
N LEU A 86 3.98 1.57 1.12
CA LEU A 86 4.08 0.47 2.07
C LEU A 86 4.60 0.95 3.43
N LEU A 87 5.69 1.73 3.46
CA LEU A 87 6.27 2.22 4.71
C LEU A 87 5.31 3.12 5.49
N ILE A 88 4.58 4.01 4.80
CA ILE A 88 3.57 4.85 5.44
C ILE A 88 2.46 3.99 6.05
N PHE A 89 1.98 3.00 5.29
CA PHE A 89 0.95 2.08 5.76
C PHE A 89 1.40 1.33 7.00
N LEU A 90 2.58 0.72 6.97
CA LEU A 90 3.16 0.00 8.11
C LEU A 90 3.35 0.91 9.32
N THR A 91 3.80 2.14 9.11
CA THR A 91 4.00 3.09 10.21
C THR A 91 2.68 3.46 10.87
N ILE A 92 1.66 3.80 10.07
CA ILE A 92 0.33 4.15 10.58
C ILE A 92 -0.31 2.94 11.28
N ASN A 93 -0.25 1.77 10.65
CA ASN A 93 -0.77 0.52 11.20
C ASN A 93 -0.10 0.21 12.55
N LEU A 94 1.24 0.24 12.63
CA LEU A 94 1.96 0.00 13.88
C LEU A 94 1.59 1.00 14.98
N VAL A 95 1.41 2.29 14.64
CA VAL A 95 0.93 3.30 15.58
C VAL A 95 -0.49 2.99 16.06
N ILE A 96 -1.41 2.63 15.17
CA ILE A 96 -2.80 2.28 15.52
C ILE A 96 -2.83 1.05 16.43
N LEU A 97 -2.10 -0.01 16.08
CA LEU A 97 -2.05 -1.24 16.86
C LEU A 97 -1.42 -1.01 18.24
N THR A 98 -0.37 -0.19 18.31
CA THR A 98 0.32 0.12 19.58
C THR A 98 -0.54 0.98 20.50
N ILE A 99 -1.18 2.03 19.98
CA ILE A 99 -2.06 2.91 20.77
C ILE A 99 -3.33 2.18 21.18
N GLY A 100 -3.92 1.41 20.27
CA GLY A 100 -5.15 0.65 20.51
C GLY A 100 -4.93 -0.60 21.36
N ASN A 101 -3.67 -1.02 21.56
CA ASN A 101 -3.31 -2.29 22.18
C ASN A 101 -4.08 -3.48 21.56
N VAL A 102 -4.20 -3.47 20.23
CA VAL A 102 -4.88 -4.51 19.44
C VAL A 102 -3.90 -5.13 18.46
N SER A 103 -4.13 -6.40 18.12
CA SER A 103 -3.43 -7.06 17.02
C SER A 103 -4.11 -6.76 15.69
N PHE A 104 -3.34 -6.84 14.60
CA PHE A 104 -3.94 -6.72 13.28
C PHE A 104 -4.95 -7.86 13.06
N SER A 105 -6.10 -7.50 12.51
CA SER A 105 -7.21 -8.42 12.27
C SER A 105 -8.06 -7.89 11.13
N ILE A 106 -8.96 -8.74 10.61
CA ILE A 106 -9.90 -8.35 9.55
C ILE A 106 -10.70 -7.11 9.96
N VAL A 107 -11.14 -7.02 11.21
CA VAL A 107 -11.92 -5.87 11.71
C VAL A 107 -11.09 -4.59 11.64
N VAL A 108 -9.84 -4.62 12.12
CA VAL A 108 -8.92 -3.48 12.06
C VAL A 108 -8.64 -3.10 10.60
N GLY A 109 -8.39 -4.08 9.73
CA GLY A 109 -8.17 -3.86 8.31
C GLY A 109 -9.34 -3.18 7.61
N VAL A 110 -10.58 -3.57 7.90
CA VAL A 110 -11.77 -2.90 7.37
C VAL A 110 -11.84 -1.44 7.83
N VAL A 111 -11.57 -1.17 9.11
CA VAL A 111 -11.54 0.20 9.65
C VAL A 111 -10.45 1.03 8.97
N GLU A 112 -9.26 0.48 8.81
CA GLU A 112 -8.14 1.14 8.14
C GLU A 112 -8.45 1.46 6.67
N ILE A 113 -9.14 0.58 5.94
CA ILE A 113 -9.58 0.88 4.58
C ILE A 113 -10.38 2.19 4.57
N PHE A 114 -11.39 2.33 5.40
CA PHE A 114 -12.20 3.56 5.40
C PHE A 114 -11.44 4.78 5.92
N LEU A 115 -10.66 4.61 6.99
CA LEU A 115 -9.92 5.71 7.61
C LEU A 115 -8.81 6.26 6.71
N LEU A 116 -8.08 5.36 6.03
CA LEU A 116 -6.89 5.69 5.27
C LEU A 116 -7.16 5.92 3.78
N SER A 117 -8.33 5.57 3.27
CA SER A 117 -8.70 5.77 1.86
C SER A 117 -8.45 7.19 1.38
N TYR A 118 -8.87 8.21 2.12
CA TYR A 118 -8.70 9.59 1.67
C TYR A 118 -7.23 10.05 1.65
N PRO A 119 -6.43 9.92 2.73
CA PRO A 119 -5.03 10.31 2.72
C PRO A 119 -4.19 9.48 1.72
N PHE A 120 -4.44 8.17 1.60
CA PHE A 120 -3.71 7.33 0.63
C PHE A 120 -4.04 7.68 -0.82
N GLY A 121 -5.25 8.16 -1.10
CA GLY A 121 -5.60 8.66 -2.44
C GLY A 121 -4.74 9.85 -2.85
N TYR A 122 -4.45 10.77 -1.91
CA TYR A 122 -3.53 11.88 -2.15
C TYR A 122 -2.07 11.44 -2.24
N LEU A 123 -1.63 10.56 -1.33
CA LEU A 123 -0.26 10.06 -1.30
C LEU A 123 0.06 9.29 -2.59
N GLY A 124 -0.81 8.38 -3.00
CA GLY A 124 -0.66 7.60 -4.23
C GLY A 124 -0.62 8.47 -5.48
N LYS A 125 -1.40 9.55 -5.50
CA LYS A 125 -1.37 10.54 -6.58
C LYS A 125 -0.12 11.42 -6.55
N PHE A 126 0.31 11.88 -5.38
CA PHE A 126 1.46 12.77 -5.22
C PHE A 126 2.76 12.06 -5.59
N SER A 127 2.93 10.82 -5.13
CA SER A 127 4.11 10.01 -5.40
C SER A 127 4.34 9.71 -6.88
N ASN A 128 3.35 9.98 -7.74
CA ASN A 128 3.40 9.77 -9.18
C ASN A 128 3.06 11.03 -10.02
N ARG A 129 3.07 12.22 -9.42
CA ARG A 129 2.98 13.46 -10.22
C ARG A 129 4.33 13.81 -10.83
N GLY A 130 4.56 13.33 -12.05
CA GLY A 130 5.41 14.04 -13.00
C GLY A 130 4.73 15.36 -13.37
N SER A 131 5.52 16.40 -13.67
CA SER A 131 5.03 17.73 -14.00
C SER A 131 3.77 17.66 -14.88
N PRO A 132 2.69 18.40 -14.57
CA PRO A 132 1.58 18.52 -15.50
C PRO A 132 2.12 19.03 -16.84
N LYS A 133 1.53 18.55 -17.95
CA LYS A 133 1.85 18.98 -19.32
C LYS A 133 2.05 20.51 -19.34
N ALA A 134 3.25 20.93 -19.76
CA ALA A 134 3.46 22.28 -20.26
C ALA A 134 2.69 22.45 -21.58
#